data_AF-A2Y6I1-F1
#
_entry.id   AF-A2Y6I1-F1
#
_cell.length_a   1.000
_cell.length_b   1.000
_cell.length_c   1.000
_cell.angle_alpha   90.00
_cell.angle_beta   90.00
_cell.angle_gamma   90.00
#
_symmetry.space_group_name_H-M   'P 1'
#
loop_
_entity.id
_entity.type
_entity.pdbx_description
1 polymer ?
#
loop_
_entity_poly.entity_id
_entity_poly.type
_entity_poly.pdbx_seq_one_letter_code
_entity_poly.pdbx_strand_id
1 'polypeptide(L)'
;MGIDLNTVEEEAEEGAAAAVCGELWHACAGPGVALPRRGSALVYLPQAHLAADGGGGEVPPAGAAAVPPHVACRVVGVELRADAATDEVYARLALVAEGEVC
;
A
#
# COMPACT_ATOMS: atom_id res chain seq x y z
N MET A 1 -15.30 -44.13 -11.77
CA MET A 1 -14.09 -43.57 -12.39
C MET A 1 -13.58 -42.53 -11.42
N GLY A 2 -12.45 -42.81 -10.75
CA GLY A 2 -11.86 -41.91 -9.76
C GLY A 2 -11.21 -40.72 -10.45
N ILE A 3 -11.31 -39.55 -9.85
CA ILE A 3 -10.52 -38.39 -10.23
C ILE A 3 -9.17 -38.49 -9.49
N ASP A 4 -8.09 -38.66 -10.25
CA ASP A 4 -6.74 -38.67 -9.72
C ASP A 4 -6.32 -37.25 -9.32
N LEU A 5 -5.95 -37.09 -8.04
CA LEU A 5 -5.53 -35.83 -7.39
C LEU A 5 -4.03 -35.51 -7.59
N ASN A 6 -3.39 -36.02 -8.65
CA ASN A 6 -1.94 -35.95 -8.79
C ASN A 6 -1.43 -35.22 -10.05
N THR A 7 -2.21 -34.30 -10.61
CA THR A 7 -1.61 -33.26 -11.46
C THR A 7 -1.07 -32.17 -10.55
N VAL A 8 0.10 -32.43 -9.98
CA VAL A 8 0.99 -31.37 -9.55
C VAL A 8 1.46 -30.69 -10.82
N GLU A 9 0.81 -29.59 -11.17
CA GLU A 9 1.40 -28.59 -12.06
C GLU A 9 2.63 -28.06 -11.33
N GLU A 10 3.78 -28.69 -11.59
CA GLU A 10 5.09 -28.11 -11.26
C GLU A 10 5.30 -26.90 -12.17
N GLU A 11 4.64 -25.80 -11.84
CA GLU A 11 5.05 -24.49 -12.32
C GLU A 11 6.12 -23.96 -11.37
N ALA A 12 7.36 -24.04 -11.84
CA ALA A 12 8.49 -23.36 -11.23
C ALA A 12 8.25 -21.84 -11.29
N GLU A 13 7.68 -21.28 -10.23
CA GLU A 13 7.45 -19.85 -10.08
C GLU A 13 8.51 -19.24 -9.17
N GLU A 14 9.72 -19.07 -9.69
CA GLU A 14 10.73 -18.21 -9.07
C GLU A 14 10.40 -16.76 -9.46
N GLY A 15 9.57 -16.09 -8.66
CA GLY A 15 9.48 -14.62 -8.66
C GLY A 15 8.14 -13.96 -8.99
N ALA A 16 7.01 -14.64 -8.96
CA ALA A 16 5.74 -13.94 -8.78
C ALA A 16 5.49 -13.78 -7.27
N ALA A 17 5.49 -12.54 -6.79
CA ALA A 17 4.80 -12.29 -5.53
C ALA A 17 3.35 -12.77 -5.72
N ALA A 18 2.97 -13.84 -5.02
CA ALA A 18 1.65 -14.43 -5.12
C ALA A 18 0.60 -13.31 -5.08
N ALA A 19 -0.13 -13.14 -6.19
CA ALA A 19 -1.04 -12.02 -6.33
C ALA A 19 -2.11 -12.11 -5.24
N VAL A 20 -2.23 -11.09 -4.40
CA VAL A 20 -3.24 -11.06 -3.34
C VAL A 20 -4.62 -10.93 -3.95
N CYS A 21 -5.52 -11.86 -3.63
CA CYS A 21 -6.92 -11.79 -4.06
C CYS A 21 -7.60 -10.53 -3.49
N GLY A 22 -8.10 -9.66 -4.37
CA GLY A 22 -8.66 -8.38 -3.95
C GLY A 22 -9.93 -8.48 -3.10
N GLU A 23 -10.78 -9.48 -3.34
CA GLU A 23 -11.99 -9.71 -2.54
C GLU A 23 -11.63 -10.17 -1.13
N LEU A 24 -10.67 -11.10 -1.01
CA LEU A 24 -10.19 -11.58 0.28
C LEU A 24 -9.51 -10.45 1.07
N TRP A 25 -8.67 -9.65 0.40
CA TRP A 25 -8.03 -8.50 1.01
C TRP A 25 -9.06 -7.51 1.59
N HIS A 26 -10.13 -7.19 0.83
CA HIS A 26 -11.19 -6.32 1.32
C HIS A 26 -11.99 -6.94 2.47
N ALA A 27 -12.24 -8.25 2.42
CA ALA A 27 -12.91 -8.96 3.51
C ALA A 27 -12.09 -8.90 4.82
N CYS A 28 -10.77 -8.98 4.73
CA CYS A 28 -9.87 -8.87 5.89
C CYS A 28 -9.67 -7.43 6.38
N ALA A 29 -9.57 -6.46 5.47
CA ALA A 29 -9.31 -5.05 5.82
C ALA A 29 -10.47 -4.40 6.60
N GLY A 30 -11.69 -4.94 6.44
CA GLY A 30 -12.85 -4.59 7.24
C GLY A 30 -13.84 -3.65 6.53
N PRO A 31 -15.06 -3.52 7.09
CA PRO A 31 -16.11 -2.72 6.50
C PRO A 31 -15.74 -1.23 6.51
N GLY A 32 -15.82 -0.58 5.35
CA GLY A 32 -15.53 0.85 5.21
C GLY A 32 -14.15 1.18 4.64
N VAL A 33 -13.29 0.17 4.42
CA VAL A 33 -12.04 0.37 3.68
C VAL A 33 -12.34 0.65 2.21
N ALA A 34 -11.86 1.78 1.72
CA ALA A 34 -11.93 2.16 0.31
C ALA A 34 -10.55 2.65 -0.14
N LEU A 35 -10.01 2.04 -1.20
CA LEU A 35 -8.74 2.43 -1.78
C LEU A 35 -8.94 3.48 -2.88
N PRO A 36 -8.01 4.44 -3.02
CA PRO A 36 -8.07 5.40 -4.11
C PRO A 36 -7.86 4.68 -5.45
N ARG A 37 -8.46 5.21 -6.52
CA ARG A 37 -8.30 4.64 -7.86
C ARG A 37 -6.95 5.09 -8.44
N ARG A 38 -6.27 4.20 -9.18
CA ARG A 38 -5.13 4.63 -10.00
C ARG A 38 -5.58 5.78 -10.91
N GLY A 39 -4.81 6.87 -10.92
CA GLY A 39 -5.08 8.09 -11.66
C GLY A 39 -5.88 9.15 -10.90
N SER A 40 -6.48 8.83 -9.75
CA SER A 40 -7.18 9.84 -8.93
C SER A 40 -6.21 10.80 -8.24
N ALA A 41 -6.66 12.04 -8.03
CA ALA A 41 -5.96 12.99 -7.18
C ALA A 41 -6.29 12.74 -5.70
N LEU A 42 -5.31 12.96 -4.82
CA LEU A 42 -5.47 12.95 -3.36
C LEU A 42 -4.55 13.99 -2.71
N VAL A 43 -4.75 14.20 -1.41
CA VAL A 43 -3.86 15.02 -0.59
C VAL A 43 -3.13 14.10 0.39
N TYR A 44 -1.80 14.02 0.27
CA TYR A 44 -0.95 13.32 1.23
C TYR A 44 -0.60 14.27 2.38
N LEU A 45 -0.71 13.77 3.62
CA LEU A 45 -0.39 14.50 4.85
C LEU A 45 0.84 13.86 5.50
N PRO A 46 2.07 14.32 5.19
CA PRO A 46 3.29 13.68 5.67
C PRO A 46 3.38 13.60 7.21
N GLN A 47 2.83 14.60 7.90
CA GLN A 47 2.80 14.69 9.35
C GLN A 47 2.00 13.54 9.99
N ALA A 48 0.89 13.14 9.37
CA ALA A 48 0.05 12.05 9.85
C ALA A 48 0.76 10.69 9.66
N HIS A 49 1.51 10.53 8.58
CA HIS A 49 2.28 9.32 8.32
C HIS A 49 3.38 9.09 9.36
N LEU A 50 4.16 10.14 9.65
CA LEU A 50 5.20 10.08 10.70
C LEU A 50 4.62 9.71 12.08
N ALA A 51 3.42 10.23 12.40
CA ALA A 51 2.74 9.91 13.64
C ALA A 51 2.25 8.45 13.71
N ALA A 52 1.90 7.84 12.56
CA ALA A 52 1.42 6.47 12.48
C ALA A 52 2.55 5.44 12.65
N ASP A 53 3.76 5.73 12.17
CA ASP A 53 4.93 4.83 12.25
C ASP A 53 5.59 4.82 13.66
N GLY A 54 4.92 5.35 14.68
CA GLY A 54 5.48 5.46 16.03
C GLY A 54 6.56 6.54 16.18
N GLY A 55 6.82 7.30 15.11
CA GLY A 55 7.60 8.55 15.13
C GLY A 55 6.80 9.67 15.75
N GLY A 56 6.41 9.50 17.02
CA GLY A 56 5.60 10.44 17.77
C GLY A 56 6.25 11.83 17.80
N GLY A 57 5.80 12.72 16.92
CA GLY A 57 5.95 14.17 17.04
C GLY A 57 7.33 14.67 17.45
N GLU A 58 8.43 14.03 17.03
CA GLU A 58 9.74 14.63 17.20
C GLU A 58 9.74 15.90 16.36
N VAL A 59 9.66 17.04 17.05
CA VAL A 59 9.84 18.35 16.46
C VAL A 59 11.16 18.27 15.69
N PRO A 60 11.14 18.41 14.35
CA PRO A 60 12.37 18.38 13.59
C PRO A 60 13.36 19.35 14.23
N PRO A 61 14.62 18.95 14.49
CA PRO A 61 15.61 19.84 15.10
C PRO A 61 15.68 21.14 14.30
N ALA A 62 15.90 22.28 14.95
CA ALA A 62 15.95 23.57 14.27
C ALA A 62 16.92 23.51 13.07
N GLY A 63 16.37 23.49 11.85
CA GLY A 63 17.12 23.29 10.60
C GLY A 63 16.82 22.02 9.81
N ALA A 64 16.05 21.06 10.34
CA ALA A 64 15.50 19.97 9.55
C ALA A 64 14.41 20.53 8.61
N ALA A 65 14.48 20.17 7.33
CA ALA A 65 13.58 20.67 6.31
C ALA A 65 12.13 20.49 6.78
N ALA A 66 11.42 21.60 6.97
CA ALA A 66 10.03 21.57 7.37
C ALA A 66 9.25 20.86 6.25
N VAL A 67 8.78 19.65 6.53
CA VAL A 67 7.99 18.89 5.57
C VAL A 67 6.68 19.67 5.34
N PRO A 68 6.23 19.85 4.08
CA PRO A 68 4.97 20.53 3.80
C PRO A 68 3.81 19.89 4.58
N PRO A 69 2.85 20.67 5.11
CA PRO A 69 1.72 20.12 5.87
C PRO A 69 0.84 19.22 4.99
N HIS A 70 0.83 19.47 3.68
CA HIS A 70 0.12 18.66 2.70
C HIS A 70 0.84 18.68 1.36
N VAL A 71 0.66 17.62 0.58
CA VAL A 71 1.15 17.49 -0.80
C VAL A 71 0.00 16.99 -1.67
N ALA A 72 -0.37 17.74 -2.70
CA ALA A 72 -1.30 17.26 -3.70
C ALA A 72 -0.59 16.19 -4.54
N CYS A 73 -1.22 15.03 -4.74
CA CYS A 73 -0.61 13.91 -5.45
C CYS A 73 -1.60 13.26 -6.41
N ARG A 74 -1.05 12.57 -7.41
CA ARG A 74 -1.78 11.58 -8.22
C ARG A 74 -1.35 10.18 -7.85
N VAL A 75 -2.33 9.28 -7.76
CA VAL A 75 -2.06 7.85 -7.54
C VAL A 75 -1.56 7.22 -8.84
N VAL A 76 -0.33 6.75 -8.84
CA VAL A 76 0.29 6.06 -9.98
C VAL A 76 0.46 4.56 -9.74
N GLY A 77 0.02 4.03 -8.59
CA GLY A 77 0.04 2.60 -8.30
C GLY A 77 -0.72 2.28 -7.02
N VAL A 78 -1.40 1.14 -7.03
CA VAL A 78 -2.09 0.56 -5.88
C VAL A 78 -1.77 -0.93 -5.89
N GLU A 79 -1.12 -1.41 -4.84
CA GLU A 79 -0.74 -2.81 -4.68
C GLU A 79 -1.29 -3.33 -3.37
N LEU A 80 -2.05 -4.42 -3.42
CA LEU A 80 -2.60 -5.08 -2.24
C LEU A 80 -1.57 -6.08 -1.72
N ARG A 81 -1.33 -6.04 -0.41
CA ARG A 81 -0.36 -6.91 0.26
C ARG A 81 -0.95 -7.50 1.53
N ALA A 82 -0.40 -8.65 1.89
CA ALA A 82 -0.61 -9.30 3.18
C ALA A 82 0.78 -9.67 3.72
N ASP A 83 1.03 -9.39 4.99
CA ASP A 83 2.22 -9.88 5.68
C ASP A 83 2.06 -11.36 6.00
N ALA A 84 3.00 -12.19 5.56
CA ALA A 84 2.90 -13.65 5.68
C ALA A 84 3.16 -14.16 7.11
N ALA A 85 3.72 -13.34 8.01
CA ALA A 85 3.99 -13.70 9.39
C ALA A 85 2.89 -13.23 10.35
N THR A 86 2.24 -12.10 10.06
CA THR A 86 1.25 -11.49 10.95
C THR A 86 -0.19 -11.55 10.44
N ASP A 87 -0.41 -12.01 9.20
CA ASP A 87 -1.69 -11.97 8.48
C ASP A 87 -2.27 -10.54 8.32
N GLU A 88 -1.45 -9.50 8.55
CA GLU A 88 -1.88 -8.11 8.40
C GLU A 88 -2.03 -7.74 6.92
N VAL A 89 -3.20 -7.24 6.54
CA VAL A 89 -3.47 -6.74 5.20
C VAL A 89 -3.21 -5.23 5.10
N TYR A 90 -2.45 -4.82 4.09
CA TYR A 90 -2.14 -3.40 3.85
C TYR A 90 -2.08 -3.10 2.34
N ALA A 91 -2.21 -1.83 1.99
CA ALA A 91 -2.11 -1.38 0.60
C ALA A 91 -0.90 -0.45 0.44
N ARG A 92 -0.06 -0.75 -0.55
CA ARG A 92 1.04 0.13 -0.95
C ARG A 92 0.56 1.06 -2.05
N LEU A 93 0.62 2.37 -1.77
CA LEU A 93 0.29 3.41 -2.74
C LEU A 93 1.57 4.00 -3.32
N ALA A 94 1.63 4.10 -4.64
CA ALA A 94 2.66 4.87 -5.34
C ALA A 94 2.06 6.22 -5.76
N LEU A 95 2.68 7.31 -5.32
CA LEU A 95 2.18 8.68 -5.48
C LEU A 95 3.20 9.53 -6.25
N VAL A 96 2.72 10.42 -7.10
CA VAL A 96 3.53 11.48 -7.73
C VAL A 96 2.96 12.83 -7.30
N ALA A 97 3.81 13.74 -6.83
CA ALA A 97 3.40 15.08 -6.45
C ALA A 97 2.89 15.85 -7.68
N GLU A 98 1.73 16.49 -7.53
CA GLU A 98 1.16 17.41 -8.51
C GLU A 98 1.74 18.80 -8.22
N GLY A 99 2.63 19.30 -9.08
CA GLY A 99 3.10 20.69 -9.02
C GLY A 99 4.55 20.96 -8.61
N GLU A 100 5.49 20.03 -8.76
CA GLU A 100 6.87 20.46 -9.08
C GLU A 100 6.92 20.85 -10.56
N VAL A 101 6.45 22.08 -10.85
CA VAL A 101 7.02 22.81 -11.99
C VAL A 101 8.38 23.29 -11.50
N CYS A 102 9.43 22.80 -12.16
CA CYS A 102 10.83 23.16 -11.92
C CYS A 102 11.07 24.67 -11.81
#